data_AF-A0A0M9E1F1-F1
#
_entry.id   AF-A0A0M9E1F1-F1
#
_cell.length_a   1.000
_cell.length_b   1.000
_cell.length_c   1.000
_cell.angle_alpha   90.00
_cell.angle_beta   90.00
_cell.angle_gamma   90.00
#
_symmetry.space_group_name_H-M   'P 1'
#
loop_
_entity.id
_entity.type
_entity.pdbx_description
1 polymer ?
#
loop_
_entity_poly.entity_id
_entity_poly.type
_entity_poly.pdbx_seq_one_letter_code
_entity_poly.pdbx_strand_id
1 'polypeptide(L)'
;RDIVSTNDGKVVRIEHMSANDHGMGNNVIVEHVLEDGSKIYSSYSHLASIESNLHEGDLIEKGEKIGVMGGSGSGVSNKWGIHLHFELKDQPVTDNPSGDGQHWGYMPTHPDNFGYHDPNAFINIISVQSSYPSPGASCGNGLIYDCSLYCVSASTVSNWTGDGYCDDGSYGVVLTCPTFNNDGGDCNSSTGDDSGGSSNGVPGQSCGTGQVYDCNSNCVSSSQASSWTGDGYCDDGSYGMVLTCSAFNNDGGDCGFSGGSSSNSPGQSCGNGQVYDCNLNCVNSGTATNWTGDGYCDDGSYGLVLTCSAFSNDGGDCN
;
A
#
# COMPACT_ATOMS: atom_id res chain seq x y z
N ARG A 1 -5.53 35.86 -8.43
CA ARG A 1 -4.08 35.54 -8.45
C ARG A 1 -3.97 34.05 -8.20
N ASP A 2 -3.20 33.34 -9.01
CA ASP A 2 -3.06 31.89 -8.81
C ASP A 2 -2.27 31.64 -7.52
N ILE A 3 -2.74 30.63 -6.78
CA ILE A 3 -2.06 30.08 -5.61
C ILE A 3 -1.46 28.77 -6.05
N VAL A 4 -0.17 28.62 -5.79
CA VAL A 4 0.62 27.47 -6.17
C VAL A 4 1.20 26.81 -4.93
N SER A 5 1.50 25.52 -5.02
CA SER A 5 2.19 24.82 -3.94
C SER A 5 3.56 25.44 -3.70
N THR A 6 3.88 25.70 -2.44
CA THR A 6 5.19 26.25 -2.06
C THR A 6 6.32 25.27 -2.34
N ASN A 7 6.02 23.97 -2.40
CA ASN A 7 6.97 22.87 -2.43
C ASN A 7 6.30 21.57 -2.92
N ASP A 8 7.10 20.59 -3.33
CA ASP A 8 6.60 19.24 -3.66
C ASP A 8 5.88 18.63 -2.45
N GLY A 9 4.82 17.87 -2.68
CA GLY A 9 4.12 17.22 -1.58
C GLY A 9 2.95 16.37 -2.03
N LYS A 10 2.13 16.00 -1.05
CA LYS A 10 0.90 15.23 -1.23
C LYS A 10 -0.27 16.02 -0.66
N VAL A 11 -1.34 16.19 -1.42
CA VAL A 11 -2.57 16.80 -0.92
C VAL A 11 -3.20 15.86 0.10
N VAL A 12 -3.34 16.31 1.34
CA VAL A 12 -3.84 15.47 2.45
C VAL A 12 -5.17 15.94 3.01
N ARG A 13 -5.61 17.13 2.61
CA ARG A 13 -6.93 17.65 2.97
C ARG A 13 -7.42 18.65 1.93
N ILE A 14 -8.67 18.51 1.51
CA ILE A 14 -9.40 19.51 0.74
C ILE A 14 -10.70 19.83 1.47
N GLU A 15 -10.87 21.09 1.83
CA GLU A 15 -12.07 21.59 2.47
C GLU A 15 -12.74 22.61 1.57
N HIS A 16 -14.01 22.36 1.29
CA HIS A 16 -14.85 23.33 0.63
C HIS A 16 -15.55 24.21 1.66
N MET A 17 -15.71 25.47 1.30
CA MET A 17 -16.34 26.54 2.08
C MET A 17 -17.54 26.04 2.91
N SER A 18 -17.49 26.26 4.23
CA SER A 18 -18.50 25.81 5.18
C SER A 18 -18.78 26.87 6.25
N ALA A 19 -19.95 26.84 6.89
CA ALA A 19 -20.23 27.73 8.03
C ALA A 19 -19.49 27.30 9.32
N ASN A 20 -19.04 26.04 9.38
CA ASN A 20 -18.40 25.44 10.57
C ASN A 20 -16.86 25.40 10.46
N ASP A 21 -16.28 26.10 9.49
CA ASP A 21 -14.83 26.12 9.22
C ASP A 21 -14.08 27.21 9.99
N HIS A 22 -14.76 27.87 10.94
CA HIS A 22 -14.22 29.00 11.72
C HIS A 22 -13.66 30.15 10.85
N GLY A 23 -14.14 30.27 9.62
CA GLY A 23 -13.74 31.31 8.68
C GLY A 23 -12.66 30.90 7.69
N MET A 24 -12.16 29.66 7.70
CA MET A 24 -11.08 29.21 6.82
C MET A 24 -11.48 29.18 5.34
N GLY A 25 -12.75 28.96 5.03
CA GLY A 25 -13.27 28.96 3.66
C GLY A 25 -12.82 27.74 2.87
N ASN A 26 -12.59 27.92 1.57
CA ASN A 26 -11.94 26.89 0.77
C ASN A 26 -10.46 26.79 1.22
N ASN A 27 -10.08 25.60 1.68
CA ASN A 27 -8.77 25.32 2.25
C ASN A 27 -8.18 24.04 1.66
N VAL A 28 -6.87 24.07 1.37
CA VAL A 28 -6.12 22.89 0.94
C VAL A 28 -4.92 22.73 1.86
N ILE A 29 -4.66 21.50 2.32
CA ILE A 29 -3.47 21.17 3.10
C ILE A 29 -2.60 20.18 2.33
N VAL A 30 -1.31 20.51 2.22
CA VAL A 30 -0.31 19.70 1.53
C VAL A 30 0.72 19.20 2.56
N GLU A 31 0.94 17.89 2.59
CA GLU A 31 2.01 17.22 3.33
C GLU A 31 3.33 17.34 2.56
N HIS A 32 4.38 17.79 3.24
CA HIS A 32 5.74 17.83 2.75
C HIS A 32 6.63 16.94 3.63
N VAL A 33 7.60 16.28 3.04
CA VAL A 33 8.62 15.52 3.76
C VAL A 33 9.94 16.29 3.70
N LEU A 34 10.52 16.53 4.88
CA LEU A 34 11.81 17.20 5.05
C LEU A 34 12.97 16.20 4.82
N GLU A 35 14.19 16.69 4.67
CA GLU A 35 15.38 15.85 4.40
C GLU A 35 15.62 14.77 5.46
N ASP A 36 15.23 15.02 6.71
CA ASP A 36 15.36 14.07 7.83
C ASP A 36 14.19 13.06 7.91
N GLY A 37 13.28 13.08 6.93
CA GLY A 37 12.09 12.24 6.86
C GLY A 37 10.94 12.73 7.73
N SER A 38 11.11 13.81 8.50
CA SER A 38 10.01 14.42 9.25
C SER A 38 9.02 15.11 8.30
N LYS A 39 7.81 15.36 8.80
CA LYS A 39 6.71 15.88 8.00
C LYS A 39 6.33 17.28 8.46
N ILE A 40 6.01 18.14 7.50
CA ILE A 40 5.47 19.47 7.73
C ILE A 40 4.33 19.72 6.74
N TYR A 41 3.33 20.49 7.14
CA TYR A 41 2.11 20.68 6.37
C TYR A 41 1.93 22.16 6.03
N SER A 42 1.69 22.47 4.76
CA SER A 42 1.30 23.82 4.35
C SER A 42 -0.22 23.91 4.16
N SER A 43 -0.84 25.01 4.63
CA SER A 43 -2.29 25.27 4.49
C SER A 43 -2.51 26.50 3.62
N TYR A 44 -3.44 26.42 2.67
CA TYR A 44 -3.80 27.50 1.75
C TYR A 44 -5.29 27.80 1.87
N SER A 45 -5.65 28.85 2.59
CA SER A 45 -7.05 29.13 2.95
C SER A 45 -7.58 30.41 2.30
N HIS A 46 -8.89 30.64 2.48
CA HIS A 46 -9.67 31.72 1.87
C HIS A 46 -9.70 31.68 0.33
N LEU A 47 -9.43 30.53 -0.29
CA LEU A 47 -9.37 30.42 -1.75
C LEU A 47 -10.74 30.77 -2.38
N ALA A 48 -10.73 31.47 -3.51
CA ALA A 48 -11.94 31.71 -4.31
C ALA A 48 -12.44 30.40 -4.94
N SER A 49 -11.50 29.57 -5.40
CA SER A 49 -11.73 28.24 -5.95
C SER A 49 -10.51 27.36 -5.73
N ILE A 50 -10.75 26.06 -5.56
CA ILE A 50 -9.73 25.00 -5.61
C ILE A 50 -9.69 24.47 -7.03
N GLU A 51 -8.51 24.07 -7.50
CA GLU A 51 -8.34 23.51 -8.85
C GLU A 51 -9.17 22.23 -9.00
N SER A 52 -9.94 22.12 -10.09
CA SER A 52 -11.00 21.11 -10.20
C SER A 52 -10.52 19.67 -10.35
N ASN A 53 -9.27 19.48 -10.78
CA ASN A 53 -8.65 18.16 -10.90
C ASN A 53 -7.81 17.77 -9.68
N LEU A 54 -7.79 18.60 -8.63
CA LEU A 54 -7.04 18.34 -7.40
C LEU A 54 -7.90 17.53 -6.42
N HIS A 55 -7.37 16.41 -5.96
CA HIS A 55 -8.01 15.50 -5.02
C HIS A 55 -7.10 15.19 -3.83
N GLU A 56 -7.69 14.79 -2.71
CA GLU A 56 -6.91 14.24 -1.60
C GLU A 56 -6.19 12.95 -2.06
N GLY A 57 -4.91 12.84 -1.73
CA GLY A 57 -4.01 11.77 -2.17
C GLY A 57 -3.13 12.15 -3.36
N ASP A 58 -3.47 13.20 -4.11
CA ASP A 58 -2.69 13.63 -5.27
C ASP A 58 -1.29 14.11 -4.87
N LEU A 59 -0.30 13.75 -5.70
CA LEU A 59 1.02 14.36 -5.64
C LEU A 59 0.96 15.72 -6.34
N ILE A 60 1.64 16.70 -5.76
CA ILE A 60 1.68 18.07 -6.29
C ILE A 60 3.12 18.57 -6.31
N GLU A 61 3.55 19.14 -7.43
CA GLU A 61 4.90 19.70 -7.58
C GLU A 61 4.98 21.13 -7.06
N LYS A 62 6.18 21.57 -6.66
CA LYS A 62 6.44 22.97 -6.36
C LYS A 62 6.05 23.87 -7.52
N GLY A 63 5.24 24.88 -7.23
CA GLY A 63 4.76 25.82 -8.25
C GLY A 63 3.56 25.32 -9.05
N GLU A 64 3.12 24.08 -8.85
CA GLU A 64 1.86 23.59 -9.40
C GLU A 64 0.66 24.27 -8.74
N LYS A 65 -0.39 24.52 -9.52
CA LYS A 65 -1.53 25.34 -9.11
C LYS A 65 -2.46 24.58 -8.18
N ILE A 66 -2.74 25.17 -7.02
CA ILE A 66 -3.70 24.69 -6.02
C ILE A 66 -5.08 25.31 -6.24
N GLY A 67 -5.12 26.58 -6.63
CA GLY A 67 -6.37 27.31 -6.76
C GLY A 67 -6.18 28.78 -7.03
N VAL A 68 -7.21 29.57 -6.73
CA VAL A 68 -7.24 31.01 -6.97
C VAL A 68 -7.43 31.73 -5.64
N MET A 69 -6.59 32.73 -5.37
CA MET A 69 -6.68 33.58 -4.18
C MET A 69 -8.06 34.23 -4.07
N GLY A 70 -8.65 34.24 -2.89
CA GLY A 70 -9.99 34.77 -2.66
C GLY A 70 -10.16 35.38 -1.27
N GLY A 71 -11.40 35.36 -0.79
CA GLY A 71 -11.78 35.79 0.56
C GLY A 71 -12.90 34.92 1.14
N SER A 72 -12.92 33.63 0.79
CA SER A 72 -13.98 32.72 1.26
C SER A 72 -13.85 32.43 2.76
N GLY A 73 -14.97 32.19 3.43
CA GLY A 73 -15.01 31.86 4.86
C GLY A 73 -16.42 31.83 5.41
N SER A 74 -16.68 31.03 6.44
CA SER A 74 -18.00 30.97 7.12
C SER A 74 -19.18 30.76 6.15
N GLY A 75 -18.99 29.93 5.13
CA GLY A 75 -20.02 29.60 4.14
C GLY A 75 -20.27 30.65 3.06
N VAL A 76 -19.51 31.76 3.03
CA VAL A 76 -19.68 32.82 2.02
C VAL A 76 -18.38 33.09 1.26
N SER A 77 -18.51 33.43 -0.03
CA SER A 77 -17.38 33.50 -0.97
C SER A 77 -16.45 34.70 -0.77
N ASN A 78 -16.89 35.72 -0.03
CA ASN A 78 -16.20 36.99 0.16
C ASN A 78 -16.32 37.52 1.60
N LYS A 79 -16.28 36.62 2.59
CA LYS A 79 -16.28 36.95 4.02
C LYS A 79 -15.15 37.92 4.37
N TRP A 80 -13.98 37.67 3.80
CA TRP A 80 -12.75 38.40 4.05
C TRP A 80 -12.37 39.26 2.84
N GLY A 81 -11.49 40.24 3.07
CA GLY A 81 -10.78 40.90 1.96
C GLY A 81 -9.97 39.87 1.16
N ILE A 82 -9.70 40.13 -0.12
CA ILE A 82 -8.95 39.18 -0.94
C ILE A 82 -7.51 39.09 -0.42
N HIS A 83 -7.14 37.93 0.12
CA HIS A 83 -5.78 37.62 0.60
C HIS A 83 -5.56 36.11 0.63
N LEU A 84 -4.32 35.68 0.90
CA LEU A 84 -4.01 34.29 1.21
C LEU A 84 -3.75 34.19 2.70
N HIS A 85 -4.49 33.33 3.38
CA HIS A 85 -4.11 32.84 4.70
C HIS A 85 -3.24 31.60 4.48
N PHE A 86 -2.02 31.66 5.00
CA PHE A 86 -0.99 30.66 4.74
C PHE A 86 -0.36 30.22 6.06
N GLU A 87 -0.25 28.90 6.25
CA GLU A 87 0.28 28.30 7.47
C GLU A 87 1.30 27.22 7.14
N LEU A 88 2.34 27.11 7.96
CA LEU A 88 3.17 25.90 8.09
C LEU A 88 2.89 25.29 9.46
N LYS A 89 2.65 23.99 9.53
CA LYS A 89 2.19 23.33 10.76
C LYS A 89 2.55 21.85 10.85
N ASP A 90 2.50 21.30 12.06
CA ASP A 90 2.95 19.94 12.38
C ASP A 90 1.99 18.81 11.98
N GLN A 91 0.71 19.11 11.74
CA GLN A 91 -0.34 18.11 11.48
C GLN A 91 -1.30 18.57 10.37
N PRO A 92 -1.95 17.63 9.66
CA PRO A 92 -2.89 17.93 8.57
C PRO A 92 -4.29 18.29 9.11
N VAL A 93 -4.36 19.23 10.04
CA VAL A 93 -5.59 19.69 10.68
C VAL A 93 -5.86 21.16 10.36
N THR A 94 -7.12 21.57 10.43
CA THR A 94 -7.54 22.92 10.04
C THR A 94 -7.41 23.92 11.19
N ASP A 95 -7.54 23.42 12.41
CA ASP A 95 -7.17 24.12 13.65
C ASP A 95 -5.68 23.92 13.98
N ASN A 96 -5.29 24.24 15.20
CA ASN A 96 -3.95 24.08 15.73
C ASN A 96 -3.58 22.59 15.90
N PRO A 97 -2.39 22.15 15.45
CA PRO A 97 -1.90 20.80 15.69
C PRO A 97 -1.76 20.40 17.16
N SER A 98 -1.43 21.34 18.03
CA SER A 98 -1.14 21.07 19.44
C SER A 98 -1.48 22.27 20.35
N GLY A 99 -1.31 22.11 21.66
CA GLY A 99 -1.62 23.14 22.65
C GLY A 99 -3.07 23.10 23.13
N ASP A 100 -3.37 23.96 24.11
CA ASP A 100 -4.67 23.99 24.77
C ASP A 100 -5.73 24.76 23.97
N GLY A 101 -6.86 24.09 23.72
CA GLY A 101 -8.00 24.65 22.97
C GLY A 101 -7.85 24.53 21.45
N GLN A 102 -8.92 24.89 20.74
CA GLN A 102 -8.94 24.92 19.27
C GLN A 102 -8.88 26.36 18.78
N HIS A 103 -8.00 26.61 17.83
CA HIS A 103 -7.67 27.92 17.31
C HIS A 103 -7.36 27.80 15.82
N TRP A 104 -7.75 28.81 15.02
CA TRP A 104 -7.62 28.81 13.56
C TRP A 104 -6.75 30.00 13.13
N GLY A 105 -5.43 29.82 13.24
CA GLY A 105 -4.43 30.82 12.83
C GLY A 105 -4.21 31.99 13.80
N TYR A 106 -4.98 32.11 14.89
CA TYR A 106 -4.79 33.09 15.96
C TYR A 106 -4.61 32.42 17.32
N MET A 107 -3.43 32.56 17.91
CA MET A 107 -3.06 31.88 19.17
C MET A 107 -2.89 32.88 20.32
N PRO A 108 -3.19 32.48 21.58
CA PRO A 108 -3.03 33.35 22.74
C PRO A 108 -1.56 33.59 23.12
N THR A 109 -0.65 32.71 22.69
CA THR A 109 0.79 32.84 22.92
C THR A 109 1.58 32.50 21.66
N HIS A 110 2.88 32.22 21.78
CA HIS A 110 3.76 31.99 20.64
C HIS A 110 3.26 30.84 19.75
N PRO A 111 3.16 31.02 18.41
CA PRO A 111 2.57 30.04 17.49
C PRO A 111 3.21 28.64 17.53
N ASP A 112 4.52 28.56 17.74
CA ASP A 112 5.25 27.28 17.86
C ASP A 112 4.72 26.40 19.01
N ASN A 113 4.18 27.00 20.08
CA ASN A 113 3.58 26.26 21.19
C ASN A 113 2.26 25.56 20.81
N PHE A 114 1.72 25.89 19.63
CA PHE A 114 0.48 25.32 19.08
C PHE A 114 0.75 24.51 17.81
N GLY A 115 2.02 24.30 17.45
CA GLY A 115 2.45 23.52 16.29
C GLY A 115 2.37 24.26 14.96
N TYR A 116 2.33 25.61 14.98
CA TYR A 116 2.54 26.44 13.79
C TYR A 116 3.99 26.89 13.74
N HIS A 117 4.51 27.12 12.54
CA HIS A 117 5.90 27.54 12.37
C HIS A 117 6.02 28.76 11.47
N ASP A 118 7.07 29.55 11.67
CA ASP A 118 7.41 30.66 10.79
C ASP A 118 7.64 30.15 9.36
N PRO A 119 6.79 30.52 8.38
CA PRO A 119 6.96 30.09 7.00
C PRO A 119 8.32 30.46 6.41
N ASN A 120 8.99 31.51 6.87
CA ASN A 120 10.32 31.89 6.35
C ASN A 120 11.40 30.85 6.66
N ALA A 121 11.21 30.00 7.68
CA ALA A 121 12.10 28.87 7.92
C ALA A 121 11.95 27.76 6.86
N PHE A 122 10.87 27.80 6.06
CA PHE A 122 10.44 26.74 5.15
C PHE A 122 10.24 27.23 3.70
N ILE A 123 10.13 28.54 3.48
CA ILE A 123 10.04 29.15 2.16
C ILE A 123 11.47 29.48 1.71
N ASN A 124 11.94 28.79 0.66
CA ASN A 124 13.29 28.88 0.04
C ASN A 124 14.44 28.11 0.72
N ILE A 125 14.23 27.46 1.85
CA ILE A 125 15.29 26.70 2.56
C ILE A 125 15.16 25.19 2.32
N ILE A 126 13.99 24.71 1.91
CA ILE A 126 13.77 23.28 1.77
C ILE A 126 14.23 22.85 0.36
N SER A 127 15.37 22.18 0.29
CA SER A 127 15.49 20.95 -0.50
C SER A 127 14.46 19.98 0.07
N VAL A 128 13.20 20.18 -0.32
CA VAL A 128 12.18 19.16 -0.12
C VAL A 128 12.75 18.02 -0.93
N GLN A 129 13.14 16.92 -0.28
CA GLN A 129 13.28 15.70 -1.04
C GLN A 129 11.92 15.54 -1.71
N SER A 130 11.89 15.64 -3.05
CA SER A 130 10.73 15.28 -3.86
C SER A 130 10.21 13.96 -3.27
N SER A 131 9.10 14.04 -2.55
CA SER A 131 8.80 13.05 -1.52
C SER A 131 7.97 11.93 -2.08
N TYR A 132 8.48 11.29 -3.13
CA TYR A 132 8.93 9.91 -3.05
C TYR A 132 10.18 9.80 -3.93
N PRO A 133 11.31 9.25 -3.46
CA PRO A 133 12.36 8.87 -4.37
C PRO A 133 11.72 7.96 -5.42
N SER A 134 11.69 8.43 -6.66
CA SER A 134 11.18 7.67 -7.79
C SER A 134 12.38 7.31 -8.66
N PRO A 135 12.48 6.07 -9.16
CA PRO A 135 13.55 5.70 -10.06
C PRO A 135 13.65 6.71 -11.22
N GLY A 136 14.87 7.14 -11.53
CA GLY A 136 15.18 8.14 -12.56
C GLY A 136 15.13 9.60 -12.11
N ALA A 137 14.55 9.91 -10.94
CA ALA A 137 14.53 11.28 -10.43
C ALA A 137 15.91 11.74 -9.98
N SER A 138 16.20 13.03 -10.16
CA SER A 138 17.43 13.66 -9.69
C SER A 138 17.53 13.59 -8.17
N CYS A 139 18.68 13.16 -7.66
CA CYS A 139 18.96 13.09 -6.23
C CYS A 139 20.26 13.80 -5.83
N GLY A 140 20.83 14.58 -6.75
CA GLY A 140 22.06 15.34 -6.54
C GLY A 140 22.70 15.79 -7.84
N ASN A 141 23.81 16.53 -7.76
CA ASN A 141 24.50 17.05 -8.94
C ASN A 141 25.08 15.91 -9.81
N GLY A 142 24.39 15.58 -10.89
CA GLY A 142 24.75 14.48 -11.80
C GLY A 142 24.39 13.08 -11.29
N LEU A 143 23.50 12.99 -10.29
CA LEU A 143 23.03 11.74 -9.69
C LEU A 143 21.52 11.57 -9.89
N ILE A 144 21.07 10.34 -10.10
CA ILE A 144 19.66 9.96 -10.15
C ILE A 144 19.40 8.75 -9.26
N TYR A 145 18.15 8.58 -8.82
CA TYR A 145 17.73 7.37 -8.11
C TYR A 145 17.68 6.17 -9.06
N ASP A 146 18.26 5.06 -8.64
CA ASP A 146 18.03 3.76 -9.29
C ASP A 146 16.68 3.15 -8.87
N CYS A 147 16.36 1.94 -9.32
CA CYS A 147 15.10 1.26 -9.00
C CYS A 147 14.96 0.85 -7.53
N SER A 148 16.05 0.79 -6.78
CA SER A 148 16.08 0.56 -5.33
C SER A 148 16.22 1.85 -4.51
N LEU A 149 16.12 3.01 -5.17
CA LEU A 149 16.13 4.33 -4.57
C LEU A 149 17.50 4.71 -3.99
N TYR A 150 18.57 4.16 -4.55
CA TYR A 150 19.94 4.60 -4.28
C TYR A 150 20.38 5.67 -5.28
N CYS A 151 21.11 6.67 -4.79
CA CYS A 151 21.73 7.68 -5.63
C CYS A 151 22.91 7.12 -6.38
N VAL A 152 22.77 7.03 -7.70
CA VAL A 152 23.80 6.55 -8.62
C VAL A 152 24.13 7.64 -9.64
N SER A 153 25.33 7.62 -10.20
CA SER A 153 25.67 8.60 -11.24
C SER A 153 24.77 8.41 -12.45
N ALA A 154 24.20 9.51 -12.95
CA ALA A 154 23.44 9.49 -14.20
C ALA A 154 24.27 8.94 -15.38
N SER A 155 25.60 9.14 -15.33
CA SER A 155 26.52 8.58 -16.32
C SER A 155 26.72 7.07 -16.17
N THR A 156 26.69 6.54 -14.95
CA THR A 156 26.71 5.09 -14.69
C THR A 156 25.43 4.47 -15.23
N VAL A 157 24.26 5.02 -14.86
CA VAL A 157 22.96 4.53 -15.35
C VAL A 157 22.91 4.53 -16.87
N SER A 158 23.35 5.60 -17.54
CA SER A 158 23.35 5.65 -19.01
C SER A 158 24.29 4.66 -19.68
N ASN A 159 25.38 4.27 -19.01
CA ASN A 159 26.35 3.32 -19.57
C ASN A 159 25.94 1.86 -19.36
N TRP A 160 25.14 1.62 -18.32
CA TRP A 160 24.75 0.31 -17.83
C TRP A 160 23.37 -0.09 -18.39
N THR A 161 22.48 0.89 -18.61
CA THR A 161 21.20 0.65 -19.31
C THR A 161 21.43 0.06 -20.71
N GLY A 162 21.00 -1.19 -20.92
CA GLY A 162 21.08 -1.84 -22.23
C GLY A 162 22.49 -2.29 -22.62
N ASP A 163 23.35 -2.59 -21.64
CA ASP A 163 24.74 -2.98 -21.85
C ASP A 163 24.94 -4.49 -22.14
N GLY A 164 23.86 -5.26 -22.16
CA GLY A 164 23.83 -6.71 -22.37
C GLY A 164 23.83 -7.53 -21.08
N TYR A 165 23.84 -6.90 -19.91
CA TYR A 165 23.69 -7.55 -18.61
C TYR A 165 22.40 -7.09 -17.93
N CYS A 166 21.92 -7.86 -16.94
CA CYS A 166 20.80 -7.44 -16.12
C CYS A 166 21.31 -6.83 -14.81
N ASP A 167 21.19 -5.52 -14.69
CA ASP A 167 21.57 -4.72 -13.54
C ASP A 167 20.50 -4.78 -12.44
N ASP A 168 20.51 -5.90 -11.73
CA ASP A 168 19.56 -6.21 -10.65
C ASP A 168 20.05 -5.78 -9.26
N GLY A 169 21.20 -5.12 -9.17
CA GLY A 169 21.86 -4.76 -7.92
C GLY A 169 23.07 -5.61 -7.57
N SER A 170 23.42 -6.64 -8.34
CA SER A 170 24.59 -7.50 -8.10
C SER A 170 25.91 -6.72 -7.97
N TYR A 171 26.02 -5.57 -8.66
CA TYR A 171 27.17 -4.66 -8.57
C TYR A 171 26.84 -3.28 -7.97
N GLY A 172 25.69 -3.16 -7.29
CA GLY A 172 25.30 -1.95 -6.55
C GLY A 172 24.52 -0.90 -7.35
N VAL A 173 24.00 -1.25 -8.52
CA VAL A 173 23.07 -0.44 -9.32
C VAL A 173 21.88 -1.31 -9.70
N VAL A 174 20.65 -0.81 -9.51
CA VAL A 174 19.41 -1.53 -9.85
C VAL A 174 18.63 -0.81 -10.95
N LEU A 175 18.54 -1.38 -12.15
CA LEU A 175 17.82 -0.82 -13.31
C LEU A 175 16.60 -1.66 -13.74
N THR A 176 16.25 -2.68 -12.95
CA THR A 176 15.12 -3.61 -13.14
C THR A 176 13.74 -3.01 -12.84
N CYS A 177 13.42 -1.83 -13.38
CA CYS A 177 12.10 -1.23 -13.25
C CYS A 177 11.65 -0.53 -14.54
N PRO A 178 10.33 -0.27 -14.69
CA PRO A 178 9.79 0.31 -15.92
C PRO A 178 10.44 1.65 -16.34
N THR A 179 10.90 2.46 -15.37
CA THR A 179 11.58 3.73 -15.64
C THR A 179 12.79 3.57 -16.56
N PHE A 180 13.58 2.50 -16.39
CA PHE A 180 14.75 2.22 -17.22
C PHE A 180 14.47 1.11 -18.25
N ASN A 181 13.20 0.86 -18.56
CA ASN A 181 12.76 -0.21 -19.47
C ASN A 181 13.25 -1.61 -19.06
N ASN A 182 13.29 -1.90 -17.74
CA ASN A 182 13.91 -3.12 -17.20
C ASN A 182 15.32 -3.31 -17.77
N ASP A 183 16.17 -2.34 -17.48
CA ASP A 183 17.56 -2.27 -17.93
C ASP A 183 17.74 -2.28 -19.45
N GLY A 184 17.09 -1.34 -20.15
CA GLY A 184 17.16 -1.27 -21.61
C GLY A 184 16.47 -2.44 -22.33
N GLY A 185 15.88 -3.38 -21.58
CA GLY A 185 15.31 -4.62 -22.06
C GLY A 185 16.12 -5.86 -21.69
N ASP A 186 17.30 -5.71 -21.08
CA ASP A 186 18.24 -6.81 -20.79
C ASP A 186 17.75 -7.68 -19.63
N CYS A 187 16.92 -7.12 -18.73
CA CYS A 187 16.23 -7.87 -17.68
C CYS A 187 14.85 -8.41 -18.11
N ASN A 188 14.48 -8.26 -19.39
CA ASN A 188 13.29 -8.92 -19.93
C ASN A 188 13.71 -10.29 -20.48
N SER A 189 13.07 -11.35 -19.98
CA SER A 189 13.39 -12.76 -20.23
C SER A 189 13.23 -13.23 -21.70
N SER A 190 13.23 -12.32 -22.68
CA SER A 190 13.05 -12.59 -24.11
C SER A 190 14.32 -12.37 -24.95
N THR A 191 15.39 -11.81 -24.40
CA THR A 191 16.70 -11.69 -25.07
C THR A 191 17.72 -12.49 -24.26
N GLY A 192 18.03 -13.69 -24.72
CA GLY A 192 18.99 -14.55 -24.06
C GLY A 192 20.37 -13.92 -24.01
N ASP A 193 20.75 -13.44 -22.84
CA ASP A 193 22.11 -13.53 -22.33
C ASP A 193 22.05 -13.91 -20.85
N ASP A 194 22.20 -15.22 -20.62
CA ASP A 194 22.46 -15.80 -19.31
C ASP A 194 23.84 -15.35 -18.83
N SER A 195 23.92 -14.36 -17.94
CA SER A 195 25.10 -14.15 -17.08
C SER A 195 24.78 -13.34 -15.82
N GLY A 196 24.04 -13.97 -14.89
CA GLY A 196 24.32 -13.85 -13.46
C GLY A 196 23.61 -12.75 -12.67
N GLY A 197 22.43 -13.07 -12.15
CA GLY A 197 21.76 -12.29 -11.11
C GLY A 197 20.40 -12.91 -10.76
N SER A 198 20.23 -13.40 -9.54
CA SER A 198 19.09 -14.23 -9.12
C SER A 198 17.91 -13.34 -8.72
N SER A 199 16.87 -13.27 -9.55
CA SER A 199 15.52 -13.03 -9.05
C SER A 199 14.68 -14.28 -9.28
N ASN A 200 14.35 -14.97 -8.18
CA ASN A 200 13.41 -16.07 -8.18
C ASN A 200 12.06 -15.53 -8.65
N GLY A 201 11.56 -16.01 -9.78
CA GLY A 201 10.28 -15.58 -10.36
C GLY A 201 9.18 -15.53 -9.31
N VAL A 202 8.54 -14.37 -9.16
CA VAL A 202 7.52 -14.15 -8.13
C VAL A 202 6.24 -14.90 -8.54
N PRO A 203 5.73 -15.85 -7.73
CA PRO A 203 4.56 -16.64 -8.09
C PRO A 203 3.35 -15.77 -8.47
N GLY A 204 2.64 -16.17 -9.52
CA GLY A 204 1.50 -15.44 -10.09
C GLY A 204 1.86 -14.25 -10.98
N GLN A 205 3.12 -13.80 -10.99
CA GLN A 205 3.55 -12.75 -11.93
C GLN A 205 3.73 -13.31 -13.34
N SER A 206 3.47 -12.45 -14.32
CA SER A 206 3.74 -12.75 -15.73
C SER A 206 5.22 -13.01 -15.93
N CYS A 207 5.54 -14.11 -16.60
CA CYS A 207 6.90 -14.45 -17.01
C CYS A 207 7.04 -14.63 -18.53
N GLY A 208 6.00 -14.23 -19.27
CA GLY A 208 5.93 -14.34 -20.72
C GLY A 208 4.49 -14.19 -21.19
N THR A 209 4.30 -14.04 -22.51
CA THR A 209 2.97 -13.91 -23.11
C THR A 209 2.14 -15.18 -22.82
N GLY A 210 1.09 -15.05 -22.00
CA GLY A 210 0.22 -16.17 -21.63
C GLY A 210 0.84 -17.14 -20.62
N GLN A 211 1.85 -16.69 -19.86
CA GLN A 211 2.54 -17.49 -18.85
C GLN A 211 2.67 -16.73 -17.53
N VAL A 212 2.66 -17.47 -16.42
CA VAL A 212 2.91 -16.96 -15.07
C VAL A 212 3.93 -17.83 -14.36
N TYR A 213 4.61 -17.29 -13.37
CA TYR A 213 5.42 -18.09 -12.46
C TYR A 213 4.53 -18.91 -11.54
N ASP A 214 4.80 -20.22 -11.44
CA ASP A 214 4.26 -21.08 -10.39
C ASP A 214 4.97 -20.81 -9.05
N CYS A 215 4.58 -21.51 -7.98
CA CYS A 215 5.13 -21.32 -6.64
C CYS A 215 6.59 -21.79 -6.47
N ASN A 216 7.15 -22.49 -7.47
CA ASN A 216 8.56 -22.85 -7.57
C ASN A 216 9.31 -21.99 -8.59
N SER A 217 8.74 -20.85 -9.00
CA SER A 217 9.32 -19.91 -9.95
C SER A 217 9.52 -20.49 -11.36
N ASN A 218 8.77 -21.52 -11.74
CA ASN A 218 8.75 -22.04 -13.10
C ASN A 218 7.70 -21.29 -13.93
N CYS A 219 8.03 -20.96 -15.18
CA CYS A 219 7.05 -20.43 -16.12
C CYS A 219 6.06 -21.50 -16.58
N VAL A 220 4.81 -21.36 -16.18
CA VAL A 220 3.69 -22.22 -16.56
C VAL A 220 2.66 -21.43 -17.36
N SER A 221 1.82 -22.12 -18.13
CA SER A 221 0.75 -21.44 -18.88
C SER A 221 -0.27 -20.82 -17.92
N SER A 222 -0.61 -19.55 -18.11
CA SER A 222 -1.56 -18.83 -17.25
C SER A 222 -2.97 -19.42 -17.32
N SER A 223 -3.36 -19.96 -18.48
CA SER A 223 -4.64 -20.66 -18.64
C SER A 223 -4.66 -22.01 -17.93
N GLN A 224 -3.52 -22.72 -17.89
CA GLN A 224 -3.41 -23.98 -17.15
C GLN A 224 -3.40 -23.73 -15.63
N ALA A 225 -2.60 -22.77 -15.14
CA ALA A 225 -2.59 -22.39 -13.73
C ALA A 225 -3.99 -22.00 -13.25
N SER A 226 -4.75 -21.24 -14.04
CA SER A 226 -6.14 -20.87 -13.72
C SER A 226 -7.11 -22.05 -13.73
N SER A 227 -6.86 -23.09 -14.55
CA SER A 227 -7.74 -24.26 -14.63
C SER A 227 -7.49 -25.28 -13.52
N TRP A 228 -6.32 -25.22 -12.89
CA TRP A 228 -5.86 -26.13 -11.84
C TRP A 228 -6.11 -25.51 -10.46
N THR A 229 -6.02 -24.17 -10.34
CA THR A 229 -6.43 -23.44 -9.13
C THR A 229 -7.88 -23.76 -8.72
N GLY A 230 -8.07 -24.44 -7.58
CA GLY A 230 -9.41 -24.72 -7.04
C GLY A 230 -10.11 -25.90 -7.73
N ASP A 231 -9.37 -26.82 -8.35
CA ASP A 231 -9.91 -27.96 -9.08
C ASP A 231 -10.26 -29.18 -8.20
N GLY A 232 -9.98 -29.09 -6.90
CA GLY A 232 -10.24 -30.12 -5.89
C GLY A 232 -9.05 -31.06 -5.64
N TYR A 233 -7.91 -30.85 -6.30
CA TYR A 233 -6.63 -31.50 -6.01
C TYR A 233 -5.65 -30.49 -5.45
N CYS A 234 -4.60 -30.96 -4.75
CA CYS A 234 -3.53 -30.08 -4.31
C CYS A 234 -2.35 -30.16 -5.28
N ASP A 235 -2.11 -29.08 -6.01
CA ASP A 235 -1.04 -28.91 -6.98
C ASP A 235 0.27 -28.54 -6.28
N ASP A 236 0.89 -29.53 -5.66
CA ASP A 236 2.15 -29.43 -4.93
C ASP A 236 3.40 -29.73 -5.76
N GLY A 237 3.23 -29.88 -7.08
CA GLY A 237 4.29 -30.30 -8.00
C GLY A 237 4.28 -31.78 -8.37
N SER A 238 3.36 -32.59 -7.82
CA SER A 238 3.19 -34.01 -8.19
C SER A 238 3.01 -34.24 -9.69
N TYR A 239 2.42 -33.28 -10.41
CA TYR A 239 2.22 -33.30 -11.87
C TYR A 239 2.97 -32.19 -12.62
N GLY A 240 3.95 -31.54 -11.96
CA GLY A 240 4.89 -30.60 -12.57
C GLY A 240 4.58 -29.12 -12.42
N MET A 241 3.41 -28.74 -11.91
CA MET A 241 3.05 -27.35 -11.57
C MET A 241 2.81 -27.23 -10.07
N VAL A 242 3.28 -26.15 -9.45
CA VAL A 242 3.13 -25.89 -8.00
C VAL A 242 2.29 -24.65 -7.76
N LEU A 243 1.09 -24.79 -7.18
CA LEU A 243 0.16 -23.69 -6.86
C LEU A 243 -0.05 -23.49 -5.35
N THR A 244 0.75 -24.18 -4.51
CA THR A 244 0.73 -24.14 -3.03
C THR A 244 1.29 -22.84 -2.42
N CYS A 245 0.93 -21.68 -2.93
CA CYS A 245 1.37 -20.40 -2.38
C CYS A 245 0.27 -19.34 -2.44
N SER A 246 0.46 -18.25 -1.69
CA SER A 246 -0.55 -17.19 -1.55
C SER A 246 -0.96 -16.54 -2.87
N ALA A 247 -0.08 -16.53 -3.88
CA ALA A 247 -0.39 -15.99 -5.21
C ALA A 247 -1.55 -16.72 -5.90
N PHE A 248 -1.72 -18.01 -5.60
CA PHE A 248 -2.83 -18.85 -6.09
C PHE A 248 -3.80 -19.22 -4.96
N ASN A 249 -3.79 -18.47 -3.85
CA ASN A 249 -4.60 -18.75 -2.67
C ASN A 249 -4.41 -20.18 -2.11
N ASN A 250 -3.16 -20.67 -2.12
CA ASN A 250 -2.83 -22.07 -1.83
C ASN A 250 -3.72 -23.03 -2.63
N ASP A 251 -3.60 -22.91 -3.94
CA ASP A 251 -4.36 -23.69 -4.91
C ASP A 251 -5.89 -23.55 -4.75
N GLY A 252 -6.38 -22.31 -4.70
CA GLY A 252 -7.81 -22.03 -4.48
C GLY A 252 -8.32 -22.47 -3.11
N GLY A 253 -7.44 -22.86 -2.19
CA GLY A 253 -7.76 -23.44 -0.89
C GLY A 253 -7.68 -24.97 -0.85
N ASP A 254 -7.31 -25.63 -1.96
CA ASP A 254 -7.17 -27.08 -2.03
C ASP A 254 -5.88 -27.57 -1.34
N CYS A 255 -4.84 -26.71 -1.33
CA CYS A 255 -3.58 -26.97 -0.65
C CYS A 255 -3.53 -26.36 0.76
N GLY A 256 -4.35 -26.92 1.66
CA GLY A 256 -4.44 -26.51 3.06
C GLY A 256 -4.15 -27.62 4.08
N PHE A 257 -3.77 -28.81 3.60
CA PHE A 257 -3.52 -29.96 4.46
C PHE A 257 -2.04 -30.29 4.57
N SER A 258 -1.35 -29.56 5.47
CA SER A 258 -0.33 -30.06 6.39
C SER A 258 0.36 -28.89 7.10
N GLY A 259 -0.31 -28.30 8.09
CA GLY A 259 0.33 -27.48 9.13
C GLY A 259 0.42 -25.98 8.88
N GLY A 260 -0.52 -25.23 9.50
CA GLY A 260 -0.25 -23.87 9.98
C GLY A 260 -1.14 -22.75 9.43
N SER A 261 -2.33 -22.57 10.00
CA SER A 261 -2.79 -21.22 10.35
C SER A 261 -2.86 -21.16 11.86
N SER A 262 -2.36 -20.08 12.44
CA SER A 262 -2.49 -19.79 13.87
C SER A 262 -3.93 -19.39 14.23
N SER A 263 -4.86 -20.33 14.02
CA SER A 263 -6.04 -20.63 14.83
C SER A 263 -6.97 -21.61 14.10
N ASN A 264 -6.57 -22.88 13.95
CA ASN A 264 -7.52 -23.96 13.64
C ASN A 264 -8.59 -23.96 14.74
N SER A 265 -9.86 -23.82 14.37
CA SER A 265 -10.97 -23.83 15.32
C SER A 265 -11.92 -24.97 15.00
N PRO A 266 -12.49 -25.68 16.00
CA PRO A 266 -13.49 -26.70 15.75
C PRO A 266 -14.64 -26.17 14.88
N GLY A 267 -15.14 -26.99 13.95
CA GLY A 267 -16.18 -26.64 13.00
C GLY A 267 -15.72 -25.83 11.78
N GLN A 268 -14.47 -25.34 11.75
CA GLN A 268 -13.92 -24.72 10.54
C GLN A 268 -13.70 -25.77 9.45
N SER A 269 -13.91 -25.35 8.19
CA SER A 269 -13.56 -26.16 7.02
C SER A 269 -12.07 -26.45 7.04
N CYS A 270 -11.72 -27.72 6.93
CA CYS A 270 -10.34 -28.15 6.70
C CYS A 270 -10.10 -28.54 5.25
N GLY A 271 -11.14 -28.78 4.44
CA GLY A 271 -11.05 -29.02 3.00
C GLY A 271 -12.34 -29.59 2.41
N ASN A 272 -12.28 -30.13 1.19
CA ASN A 272 -13.45 -30.55 0.39
C ASN A 272 -14.38 -31.53 1.13
N GLY A 273 -15.47 -30.99 1.69
CA GLY A 273 -16.44 -31.78 2.47
C GLY A 273 -15.93 -32.26 3.82
N GLN A 274 -14.98 -31.54 4.44
CA GLN A 274 -14.42 -31.89 5.75
C GLN A 274 -14.36 -30.69 6.70
N VAL A 275 -14.51 -30.95 7.99
CA VAL A 275 -14.42 -29.94 9.08
C VAL A 275 -13.49 -30.41 10.19
N TYR A 276 -12.92 -29.47 10.95
CA TYR A 276 -12.16 -29.79 12.16
C TYR A 276 -13.10 -30.27 13.28
N ASP A 277 -12.83 -31.44 13.85
CA ASP A 277 -13.42 -31.90 15.10
C ASP A 277 -12.89 -31.08 16.31
N CYS A 278 -13.37 -31.36 17.51
CA CYS A 278 -12.96 -30.63 18.72
C CYS A 278 -11.51 -30.85 19.14
N ASN A 279 -10.84 -31.86 18.61
CA ASN A 279 -9.41 -32.11 18.78
C ASN A 279 -8.58 -31.60 17.59
N LEU A 280 -9.19 -30.84 16.67
CA LEU A 280 -8.57 -30.30 15.46
C LEU A 280 -8.11 -31.38 14.48
N ASN A 281 -8.74 -32.54 14.48
CA ASN A 281 -8.62 -33.52 13.43
C ASN A 281 -9.60 -33.21 12.30
N CYS A 282 -9.16 -33.34 11.07
CA CYS A 282 -10.04 -33.13 9.93
C CYS A 282 -10.89 -34.38 9.67
N VAL A 283 -12.21 -34.22 9.74
CA VAL A 283 -13.19 -35.30 9.60
C VAL A 283 -14.21 -34.98 8.52
N ASN A 284 -14.84 -36.00 7.94
CA ASN A 284 -15.87 -35.80 6.92
C ASN A 284 -17.06 -35.00 7.49
N SER A 285 -17.43 -33.89 6.85
CA SER A 285 -18.44 -32.96 7.35
C SER A 285 -19.85 -33.58 7.39
N GLY A 286 -20.15 -34.48 6.45
CA GLY A 286 -21.39 -35.26 6.48
C GLY A 286 -21.44 -36.23 7.65
N THR A 287 -20.31 -36.83 8.02
CA THR A 287 -20.21 -37.71 9.18
C THR A 287 -20.38 -36.93 10.48
N ALA A 288 -19.67 -35.80 10.64
CA ALA A 288 -19.83 -34.92 11.80
C ALA A 288 -21.28 -34.43 11.96
N THR A 289 -21.94 -34.08 10.85
CA THR A 289 -23.36 -33.67 10.87
C THR A 289 -24.31 -34.80 11.28
N ASN A 290 -24.04 -36.03 10.84
CA ASN A 290 -24.90 -37.18 11.16
C ASN A 290 -24.77 -37.65 12.60
N TRP A 291 -23.61 -37.42 13.21
CA TRP A 291 -23.28 -37.86 14.56
C TRP A 291 -23.63 -36.78 15.60
N THR A 292 -23.62 -35.49 15.20
CA THR A 292 -24.11 -34.40 16.06
C THR A 292 -25.58 -34.61 16.45
N GLY A 293 -25.85 -34.83 17.74
CA GLY A 293 -27.22 -34.97 18.25
C GLY A 293 -27.86 -36.32 17.95
N ASP A 294 -27.06 -37.39 17.79
CA ASP A 294 -27.53 -38.73 17.45
C ASP A 294 -27.98 -39.58 18.65
N GLY A 295 -27.88 -39.03 19.87
CA GLY A 295 -28.24 -39.65 21.14
C GLY A 295 -27.08 -40.32 21.87
N TYR A 296 -25.86 -40.24 21.34
CA TYR A 296 -24.62 -40.69 21.99
C TYR A 296 -23.68 -39.49 22.22
N CYS A 297 -22.73 -39.64 23.15
CA CYS A 297 -21.74 -38.61 23.38
C CYS A 297 -20.44 -38.94 22.63
N ASP A 298 -20.13 -38.17 21.59
CA ASP A 298 -18.97 -38.32 20.71
C ASP A 298 -17.72 -37.66 21.30
N ASP A 299 -17.18 -38.32 22.32
CA ASP A 299 -16.00 -37.91 23.09
C ASP A 299 -14.65 -38.41 22.52
N GLY A 300 -14.67 -39.05 21.36
CA GLY A 300 -13.51 -39.69 20.74
C GLY A 300 -13.42 -41.20 20.92
N SER A 301 -14.35 -41.83 21.65
CA SER A 301 -14.39 -43.29 21.82
C SER A 301 -14.39 -44.08 20.50
N TYR A 302 -14.91 -43.49 19.42
CA TYR A 302 -14.94 -44.06 18.07
C TYR A 302 -14.15 -43.24 17.04
N GLY A 303 -13.26 -42.35 17.49
CA GLY A 303 -12.36 -41.59 16.62
C GLY A 303 -12.92 -40.27 16.07
N LEU A 304 -14.08 -39.81 16.56
CA LEU A 304 -14.68 -38.51 16.27
C LEU A 304 -14.96 -37.77 17.59
N VAL A 305 -14.61 -36.48 17.67
CA VAL A 305 -14.78 -35.66 18.89
C VAL A 305 -15.63 -34.41 18.63
N LEU A 306 -16.85 -34.36 19.14
CA LEU A 306 -17.81 -33.25 18.92
C LEU A 306 -18.17 -32.49 20.22
N THR A 307 -17.45 -32.75 21.31
CA THR A 307 -17.74 -32.25 22.68
C THR A 307 -17.30 -30.81 22.95
N CYS A 308 -17.44 -29.91 21.97
CA CYS A 308 -17.07 -28.51 22.10
C CYS A 308 -18.16 -27.58 21.57
N SER A 309 -18.06 -26.30 21.90
CA SER A 309 -19.10 -25.30 21.59
C SER A 309 -19.39 -25.16 20.09
N ALA A 310 -18.43 -25.45 19.22
CA ALA A 310 -18.64 -25.40 17.77
C ALA A 310 -19.71 -26.39 17.27
N PHE A 311 -19.87 -27.52 17.97
CA PHE A 311 -20.88 -28.54 17.69
C PHE A 311 -21.95 -28.57 18.79
N SER A 312 -22.07 -27.51 19.58
CA SER A 312 -23.01 -27.40 20.70
C SER A 312 -22.87 -28.51 21.76
N ASN A 313 -21.64 -28.95 22.02
CA ASN A 313 -21.34 -30.13 22.85
C ASN A 313 -22.11 -31.35 22.35
N ASP A 314 -21.86 -31.70 21.09
CA ASP A 314 -22.50 -32.82 20.41
C ASP A 314 -24.03 -32.73 20.36
N GLY A 315 -24.56 -31.59 19.90
CA GLY A 315 -26.00 -31.36 19.86
C GLY A 315 -26.70 -31.33 21.24
N GLY A 316 -25.93 -31.35 22.34
CA GLY A 316 -26.42 -31.46 23.71
C GLY A 316 -26.41 -32.89 24.28
N ASP A 317 -25.86 -33.87 23.57
CA ASP A 317 -25.77 -35.26 24.04
C ASP A 317 -24.62 -35.46 25.06
N CYS A 318 -23.64 -34.55 25.06
CA CYS A 318 -22.56 -34.50 26.04
C CYS A 318 -22.78 -33.40 27.10
N ASN A 319 -22.65 -33.76 28.38
CA ASN A 319 -22.77 -32.83 29.53
C ASN A 319 -21.43 -32.24 29.98
#